data_AF-A0A6A6DPQ1-F1
#
_entry.id   AF-A0A6A6DPQ1-F1
#
_cell.length_a   1.000
_cell.length_b   1.000
_cell.length_c   1.000
_cell.angle_alpha   90.00
_cell.angle_beta   90.00
_cell.angle_gamma   90.00
#
_symmetry.space_group_name_H-M   'P 1'
#
loop_
_entity.id
_entity.type
_entity.pdbx_description
1 polymer ?
#
loop_
_entity_poly.entity_id
_entity_poly.type
_entity_poly.pdbx_seq_one_letter_code
_entity_poly.pdbx_strand_id
1 'polypeptide(L)'
;MQSCEDRGEAEVTAKPLLLNLPTELHNLVFDDLDIGDVLNLSLTNRYFWSIGRKHIQTYFMSFLGPWAGENIVCVGQYIEAGDYPPDMLTKDEEHELSQHQDENGRLMTLFDFTREYYEEIKGNVSIPITLLGQLLDSEQYSRMSGSGRSQVMDTVWLKASKFYPSDQPWILRNCESPPCFAQTIVLSSFI
;
A
#
# COMPACT_ATOMS: atom_id res chain seq x y z
N MET A 1 60.35 26.96 39.58
CA MET A 1 59.87 26.05 38.53
C MET A 1 58.36 25.99 38.65
N GLN A 2 57.66 26.72 37.79
CA GLN A 2 56.21 26.76 37.69
C GLN A 2 55.87 26.16 36.32
N SER A 3 55.09 25.07 36.28
CA SER A 3 54.53 24.51 35.06
C SER A 3 53.24 23.79 35.48
N CYS A 4 52.11 24.49 35.42
CA CYS A 4 51.12 24.40 34.35
C CYS A 4 50.21 23.18 34.53
N GLU A 5 49.12 23.40 35.28
CA GLU A 5 47.86 22.70 35.10
C GLU A 5 47.18 23.22 33.83
N ASP A 6 46.69 22.31 32.99
CA ASP A 6 45.62 22.49 32.00
C ASP A 6 45.55 21.24 31.12
N ARG A 7 44.41 20.72 30.65
CA ARG A 7 43.02 21.15 30.71
C ARG A 7 42.22 19.90 30.31
N GLY A 8 41.05 19.70 30.92
CA GLY A 8 40.20 18.54 30.67
C GLY A 8 39.89 18.34 29.19
N GLU A 9 40.00 17.09 28.76
CA GLU A 9 39.45 16.62 27.49
C GLU A 9 37.93 16.69 27.58
N ALA A 10 37.37 17.77 27.01
CA ALA A 10 35.95 17.82 26.73
C ALA A 10 35.67 16.91 25.54
N GLU A 11 35.08 15.75 25.81
CA GLU A 11 34.49 14.87 24.82
C GLU A 11 33.37 15.62 24.09
N VAL A 12 33.72 16.32 23.00
CA VAL A 12 32.75 16.98 22.13
C VAL A 12 32.04 15.89 21.35
N THR A 13 30.92 15.43 21.90
CA THR A 13 29.92 14.61 21.21
C THR A 13 29.25 15.47 20.13
N ALA A 14 29.95 15.65 19.01
CA ALA A 14 29.42 16.33 17.85
C ALA A 14 28.22 15.53 17.32
N LYS A 15 27.00 16.03 17.57
CA LYS A 15 25.80 15.48 16.93
C LYS A 15 26.01 15.56 15.40
N PRO A 16 25.81 14.45 14.67
CA PRO A 16 26.02 14.45 13.22
C PRO A 16 25.15 15.54 12.58
N LEU A 17 25.76 16.32 11.67
CA LEU A 17 25.14 17.48 11.00
C LEU A 17 23.75 17.17 10.41
N LEU A 18 23.56 15.92 9.95
CA LEU A 18 22.30 15.42 9.43
C LEU A 18 21.15 15.51 10.46
N LEU A 19 21.40 15.24 11.74
CA LEU A 19 20.36 15.29 12.78
C LEU A 19 19.99 16.71 13.22
N ASN A 20 20.76 17.72 12.79
CA ASN A 20 20.49 19.12 13.09
C ASN A 20 19.61 19.79 12.01
N LEU A 21 19.30 19.08 10.92
CA LEU A 21 18.38 19.57 9.91
C LEU A 21 16.93 19.55 10.45
N PRO A 22 16.06 20.49 10.03
CA PRO A 22 14.64 20.42 10.31
C PRO A 22 13.99 19.17 9.73
N THR A 23 12.96 18.66 10.40
CA THR A 23 12.22 17.46 10.01
C THR A 23 11.65 17.55 8.58
N GLU A 24 11.32 18.76 8.10
CA GLU A 24 10.86 19.02 6.74
C GLU A 24 11.90 18.62 5.70
N LEU A 25 13.18 18.92 5.96
CA LEU A 25 14.26 18.52 5.05
C LEU A 25 14.50 17.01 5.10
N HIS A 26 14.33 16.38 6.27
CA HIS A 26 14.35 14.92 6.35
C HIS A 26 13.21 14.32 5.53
N ASN A 27 11.99 14.86 5.60
CA ASN A 27 10.89 14.35 4.79
C ASN A 27 11.20 14.45 3.29
N LEU A 28 11.76 15.56 2.82
CA LEU A 28 12.18 15.69 1.41
C LEU A 28 13.23 14.65 1.01
N VAL A 29 14.18 14.35 1.89
CA VAL A 29 15.14 13.25 1.63
C VAL A 29 14.41 11.91 1.52
N PHE A 30 13.45 11.63 2.42
CA PHE A 30 12.67 10.39 2.39
C PHE A 30 11.76 10.29 1.15
N ASP A 31 11.22 11.41 0.65
CA ASP A 31 10.38 11.45 -0.55
C ASP A 31 11.15 11.06 -1.82
N ASP A 32 12.47 11.28 -1.85
CA ASP A 32 13.37 10.96 -2.97
C ASP A 32 13.96 9.54 -2.91
N LEU A 33 13.70 8.77 -1.85
CA LEU A 33 14.23 7.41 -1.66
C LEU A 33 13.25 6.34 -2.13
N ASP A 34 13.79 5.21 -2.61
CA ASP A 34 12.97 4.01 -2.79
C ASP A 34 12.57 3.41 -1.44
N ILE A 35 11.53 2.56 -1.43
CA ILE A 35 11.01 2.01 -0.19
C ILE A 35 12.02 1.13 0.58
N GLY A 36 12.94 0.47 -0.13
CA GLY A 36 13.99 -0.34 0.48
C GLY A 36 14.98 0.56 1.24
N ASP A 37 15.40 1.65 0.61
CA ASP A 37 16.27 2.66 1.20
C ASP A 37 15.60 3.39 2.36
N VAL A 38 14.31 3.71 2.25
CA VAL A 38 13.50 4.24 3.35
C VAL A 38 13.53 3.30 4.54
N LEU A 39 13.32 1.99 4.34
CA LEU A 39 13.38 1.00 5.42
C LEU A 39 14.78 0.94 6.03
N ASN A 40 15.82 0.82 5.21
CA ASN A 40 17.20 0.73 5.67
C ASN A 40 17.60 1.96 6.51
N LEU A 41 17.33 3.16 6.02
CA LEU A 41 17.62 4.40 6.73
C LEU A 41 16.82 4.50 8.03
N SER A 42 15.55 4.13 8.01
CA SER A 42 14.67 4.13 9.19
C SER A 42 15.19 3.23 10.30
N LEU A 43 15.79 2.09 9.95
CA LEU A 43 16.30 1.11 10.92
C LEU A 43 17.63 1.51 11.55
N THR A 44 18.34 2.51 11.01
CA THR A 44 19.62 2.99 11.58
C THR A 44 19.45 3.66 12.94
N ASN A 45 18.34 4.36 13.19
CA ASN A 45 18.11 5.12 14.42
C ASN A 45 16.61 5.36 14.66
N ARG A 46 16.18 5.39 15.94
CA ARG A 46 14.82 5.73 16.38
C ARG A 46 14.31 7.07 15.84
N TYR A 47 15.18 8.07 15.66
CA TYR A 47 14.78 9.36 15.05
C TYR A 47 14.26 9.15 13.63
N PHE A 48 15.05 8.52 12.77
CA PHE A 48 14.65 8.23 11.39
C PHE A 48 13.49 7.23 11.32
N TRP A 49 13.42 6.28 12.24
CA TRP A 49 12.24 5.42 12.39
C TRP A 49 10.94 6.23 12.57
N SER A 50 10.96 7.31 13.35
CA SER A 50 9.76 8.14 13.56
C SER A 50 9.28 8.86 12.30
N ILE A 51 10.22 9.23 11.42
CA ILE A 51 9.95 9.92 10.15
C ILE A 51 9.55 8.89 9.08
N GLY A 52 10.43 7.93 8.84
CA GLY A 52 10.25 6.90 7.82
C GLY A 52 9.06 5.99 8.04
N ARG A 53 8.61 5.78 9.29
CA ARG A 53 7.37 5.03 9.57
C ARG A 53 6.19 5.56 8.77
N LYS A 54 6.04 6.89 8.66
CA LYS A 54 4.94 7.50 7.91
C LYS A 54 5.03 7.14 6.42
N HIS A 55 6.22 7.29 5.84
CA HIS A 55 6.49 6.94 4.43
C HIS A 55 6.23 5.46 4.15
N ILE A 56 6.70 4.58 5.03
CA ILE A 56 6.47 3.13 4.97
C ILE A 56 4.96 2.83 5.00
N GLN A 57 4.23 3.42 5.96
CA GLN A 57 2.79 3.22 6.06
C GLN A 57 2.05 3.72 4.81
N THR A 58 2.37 4.92 4.32
CA THR A 58 1.78 5.47 3.11
C THR A 58 2.03 4.57 1.89
N TYR A 59 3.26 4.07 1.73
CA TYR A 59 3.60 3.11 0.68
C TYR A 59 2.78 1.83 0.79
N PHE A 60 2.72 1.18 1.95
CA PHE A 60 1.91 -0.05 2.08
C PHE A 60 0.40 0.22 1.96
N MET A 61 -0.08 1.39 2.38
CA MET A 61 -1.48 1.78 2.22
C MET A 61 -1.88 2.00 0.76
N SER A 62 -0.95 2.40 -0.13
CA SER A 62 -1.30 2.57 -1.55
C SER A 62 -1.71 1.26 -2.23
N PHE A 63 -1.29 0.10 -1.69
CA PHE A 63 -1.72 -1.22 -2.18
C PHE A 63 -3.06 -1.68 -1.64
N LEU A 64 -3.57 -1.07 -0.56
CA LEU A 64 -4.81 -1.49 0.12
C LEU A 64 -6.08 -0.86 -0.47
N GLY A 65 -5.95 0.13 -1.37
CA GLY A 65 -7.08 0.81 -2.00
C GLY A 65 -6.82 1.27 -3.43
N PRO A 66 -6.27 0.45 -4.33
CA PRO A 66 -6.07 0.85 -5.74
C PRO A 66 -7.39 1.19 -6.44
N TRP A 67 -8.51 0.67 -5.93
CA TRP A 67 -9.86 0.92 -6.45
C TRP A 67 -10.60 2.06 -5.73
N ALA A 68 -9.93 2.81 -4.85
CA ALA A 68 -10.56 3.90 -4.11
C ALA A 68 -10.87 5.07 -5.05
N GLY A 69 -12.15 5.47 -5.13
CA GLY A 69 -12.60 6.54 -6.02
C GLY A 69 -12.84 6.09 -7.47
N GLU A 70 -12.62 4.81 -7.77
CA GLU A 70 -12.92 4.22 -9.07
C GLU A 70 -14.39 3.77 -9.15
N ASN A 71 -14.96 3.81 -10.35
CA ASN A 71 -16.30 3.27 -10.62
C ASN A 71 -16.19 1.74 -10.74
N ILE A 72 -16.66 1.04 -9.71
CA ILE A 72 -16.63 -0.43 -9.66
C ILE A 72 -18.01 -0.98 -9.99
N VAL A 73 -18.06 -1.92 -10.94
CA VAL A 73 -19.27 -2.69 -11.27
C VAL A 73 -19.02 -4.17 -10.94
N CYS A 74 -19.93 -4.78 -10.20
CA CYS A 74 -19.90 -6.21 -9.92
C CYS A 74 -20.72 -6.95 -10.98
N VAL A 75 -20.05 -7.72 -11.84
CA VAL A 75 -20.68 -8.46 -12.92
C VAL A 75 -20.66 -9.95 -12.58
N GLY A 76 -21.83 -10.60 -12.55
CA GLY A 76 -21.97 -12.01 -12.22
C GLY A 76 -22.01 -12.92 -13.45
N GLN A 77 -21.63 -14.18 -13.30
CA GLN A 77 -21.67 -15.18 -14.39
C GLN A 77 -23.07 -15.63 -14.83
N TYR A 78 -24.12 -15.16 -14.14
CA TYR A 78 -25.50 -15.58 -14.36
C TYR A 78 -26.39 -14.46 -14.94
N ILE A 79 -25.78 -13.42 -15.50
CA ILE A 79 -26.50 -12.33 -16.17
C ILE A 79 -26.74 -12.66 -17.64
N GLU A 80 -27.78 -12.08 -18.23
CA GLU A 80 -28.05 -12.19 -19.67
C GLU A 80 -27.35 -11.07 -20.47
N ALA A 81 -27.27 -11.21 -21.79
CA ALA A 81 -26.78 -10.14 -22.64
C ALA A 81 -27.70 -8.91 -22.53
N GLY A 82 -27.13 -7.75 -22.22
CA GLY A 82 -27.89 -6.52 -21.96
C GLY A 82 -28.38 -6.35 -20.51
N ASP A 83 -28.09 -7.30 -19.62
CA ASP A 83 -28.47 -7.23 -18.21
C ASP A 83 -27.42 -6.46 -17.38
N TYR A 84 -27.37 -5.14 -17.62
CA TYR A 84 -26.57 -4.18 -16.85
C TYR A 84 -27.36 -2.88 -16.63
N PRO A 85 -27.01 -2.06 -15.63
CA PRO A 85 -27.71 -0.81 -15.36
C PRO A 85 -27.74 0.12 -16.59
N PRO A 86 -28.87 0.79 -16.87
CA PRO A 86 -28.92 1.79 -17.94
C PRO A 86 -27.94 2.93 -17.64
N ASP A 87 -27.40 3.52 -18.70
CA ASP A 87 -26.38 4.59 -18.64
C ASP A 87 -25.02 4.19 -18.02
N MET A 88 -24.81 2.90 -17.72
CA MET A 88 -23.51 2.40 -17.27
C MET A 88 -22.48 2.39 -18.39
N LEU A 89 -22.91 2.01 -19.60
CA LEU A 89 -22.08 2.02 -20.80
C LEU A 89 -22.46 3.22 -21.66
N THR A 90 -21.47 3.81 -22.32
CA THR A 90 -21.71 4.74 -23.40
C THR A 90 -22.30 4.00 -24.60
N LYS A 91 -23.00 4.73 -25.48
CA LYS A 91 -23.61 4.13 -26.68
C LYS A 91 -22.59 3.43 -27.59
N ASP A 92 -21.34 3.91 -27.57
CA ASP A 92 -20.27 3.33 -28.35
C ASP A 92 -19.81 1.99 -27.74
N GLU A 93 -19.69 1.91 -26.41
CA GLU A 93 -19.37 0.67 -25.68
C GLU A 93 -20.50 -0.37 -25.77
N GLU A 94 -21.77 0.07 -25.70
CA GLU A 94 -22.92 -0.81 -25.94
C GLU A 94 -22.91 -1.38 -27.36
N HIS A 95 -22.56 -0.54 -28.34
CA HIS A 95 -22.46 -0.97 -29.72
C HIS A 95 -21.33 -1.99 -29.90
N GLU A 96 -20.14 -1.72 -29.34
CA GLU A 96 -19.01 -2.64 -29.34
C GLU A 96 -19.41 -4.00 -28.76
N LEU A 97 -19.96 -4.01 -27.53
CA LEU A 97 -20.41 -5.24 -26.86
C LEU A 97 -21.42 -6.03 -27.70
N SER A 98 -22.34 -5.34 -28.38
CA SER A 98 -23.35 -5.98 -29.24
C SER A 98 -22.79 -6.66 -30.50
N GLN A 99 -21.55 -6.35 -30.90
CA GLN A 99 -20.88 -7.02 -32.03
C GLN A 99 -20.23 -8.35 -31.64
N HIS A 100 -20.07 -8.63 -30.34
CA HIS A 100 -19.40 -9.83 -29.87
C HIS A 100 -20.38 -10.97 -29.60
N GLN A 101 -20.03 -12.15 -30.12
CA GLN A 101 -20.77 -13.38 -29.93
C GLN A 101 -19.87 -14.47 -29.33
N ASP A 102 -20.46 -15.31 -28.50
CA ASP A 102 -19.80 -16.49 -27.94
C ASP A 102 -19.59 -17.57 -29.02
N GLU A 103 -18.91 -18.66 -28.65
CA GLU A 103 -18.67 -19.83 -29.50
C GLU A 103 -19.95 -20.48 -30.07
N ASN A 104 -21.11 -20.20 -29.48
CA ASN A 104 -22.41 -20.72 -29.87
C ASN A 104 -23.24 -19.72 -30.71
N GLY A 105 -22.66 -18.56 -31.06
CA GLY A 105 -23.32 -17.50 -31.81
C GLY A 105 -24.34 -16.70 -30.99
N ARG A 106 -24.31 -16.78 -29.67
CA ARG A 106 -25.13 -15.95 -28.77
C ARG A 106 -24.39 -14.66 -28.45
N LEU A 107 -25.13 -13.57 -28.26
CA LEU A 107 -24.53 -12.32 -27.78
C LEU A 107 -23.79 -12.56 -26.47
N MET A 108 -22.56 -12.03 -26.37
CA MET A 108 -21.79 -12.15 -25.14
C MET A 108 -22.45 -11.37 -24.00
N THR A 109 -22.36 -11.94 -22.80
CA THR A 109 -22.68 -11.21 -21.57
C THR A 109 -21.54 -10.23 -21.27
N LEU A 110 -21.81 -9.21 -20.45
CA LEU A 110 -20.74 -8.33 -19.97
C LEU A 110 -19.66 -9.11 -19.21
N PHE A 111 -20.05 -10.17 -18.50
CA PHE A 111 -19.11 -11.04 -17.79
C PHE A 111 -18.16 -11.75 -18.75
N ASP A 112 -18.70 -12.37 -19.80
CA ASP A 112 -17.89 -13.07 -20.79
C ASP A 112 -16.98 -12.12 -21.55
N PHE A 113 -17.51 -10.96 -21.95
CA PHE A 113 -16.76 -9.94 -22.69
C PHE A 113 -15.60 -9.41 -21.86
N THR A 114 -15.84 -9.02 -20.60
CA THR A 114 -14.77 -8.53 -19.71
C THR A 114 -13.71 -9.59 -19.45
N ARG A 115 -14.11 -10.86 -19.29
CA ARG A 115 -13.18 -11.97 -19.06
C ARG A 115 -12.28 -12.27 -20.26
N GLU A 116 -12.79 -12.11 -21.49
CA GLU A 116 -12.04 -12.45 -22.71
C GLU A 116 -11.17 -11.29 -23.22
N TYR A 117 -11.65 -10.06 -23.12
CA TYR A 117 -11.00 -8.90 -23.73
C TYR A 117 -10.25 -8.00 -22.76
N TYR A 118 -10.49 -8.10 -21.44
CA TYR A 118 -9.77 -7.32 -20.45
C TYR A 118 -8.78 -8.18 -19.67
N GLU A 119 -7.63 -7.58 -19.37
CA GLU A 119 -6.67 -8.22 -18.49
C GLU A 119 -7.24 -8.32 -17.08
N GLU A 120 -7.14 -9.52 -16.49
CA GLU A 120 -7.40 -9.70 -15.08
C GLU A 120 -6.39 -8.85 -14.29
N ILE A 121 -6.86 -7.72 -13.75
CA ILE A 121 -6.11 -7.00 -12.73
C ILE A 121 -6.14 -7.87 -11.48
N LYS A 122 -5.20 -8.81 -11.40
CA LYS A 122 -4.90 -9.51 -10.16
C LYS A 122 -4.46 -8.43 -9.20
N GLY A 123 -5.39 -8.07 -8.30
CA GLY A 123 -5.09 -7.23 -7.16
C GLY A 123 -3.99 -7.92 -6.38
N ASN A 124 -2.74 -7.63 -6.72
CA ASN A 124 -1.60 -7.97 -5.90
C ASN A 124 -1.66 -7.03 -4.70
N VAL A 125 -2.63 -7.27 -3.83
CA VAL A 125 -2.61 -6.86 -2.41
C VAL A 125 -1.57 -7.69 -1.66
N SER A 126 -0.77 -8.49 -2.38
CA SER A 126 0.52 -8.98 -1.97
C SER A 126 1.39 -7.78 -1.59
N ILE A 127 1.37 -7.43 -0.30
CA ILE A 127 2.47 -6.74 0.39
C ILE A 127 3.76 -7.22 -0.26
N PRO A 128 4.63 -6.35 -0.84
CA PRO A 128 5.80 -6.80 -1.56
C PRO A 128 6.62 -7.78 -0.72
N ILE A 129 6.43 -9.08 -0.98
CA ILE A 129 6.97 -10.18 -0.17
C ILE A 129 8.50 -10.15 -0.23
N THR A 130 9.02 -9.67 -1.35
CA THR A 130 10.44 -9.39 -1.58
C THR A 130 10.99 -8.38 -0.59
N LEU A 131 10.28 -7.26 -0.39
CA LEU A 131 10.69 -6.20 0.55
C LEU A 131 10.63 -6.68 2.00
N LEU A 132 9.60 -7.47 2.34
CA LEU A 132 9.51 -8.08 3.66
C LEU A 132 10.63 -9.10 3.88
N GLY A 133 10.96 -9.92 2.88
CA GLY A 133 12.09 -10.85 2.94
C GLY A 133 13.41 -10.12 3.19
N GLN A 134 13.69 -9.07 2.42
CA GLN A 134 14.87 -8.23 2.61
C GLN A 134 14.95 -7.62 4.01
N LEU A 135 13.82 -7.17 4.55
CA LEU A 135 13.75 -6.64 5.91
C LEU A 135 14.08 -7.71 6.97
N LEU A 136 13.50 -8.91 6.85
CA LEU A 136 13.71 -10.01 7.78
C LEU A 136 15.16 -10.52 7.75
N ASP A 137 15.79 -10.48 6.57
CA ASP A 137 17.18 -10.89 6.36
C ASP A 137 18.20 -9.80 6.77
N SER A 138 17.74 -8.59 7.08
CA SER A 138 18.63 -7.48 7.42
C SER A 138 19.33 -7.68 8.78
N GLU A 139 20.63 -7.34 8.82
CA GLU A 139 21.41 -7.39 10.06
C GLU A 139 20.82 -6.44 11.12
N GLN A 140 20.32 -5.28 10.69
CA GLN A 140 19.69 -4.30 11.57
C GLN A 140 18.49 -4.91 12.29
N TYR A 141 17.57 -5.58 11.57
CA TYR A 141 16.39 -6.21 12.17
C TYR A 141 16.76 -7.34 13.14
N SER A 142 17.74 -8.18 12.77
CA SER A 142 18.23 -9.26 13.65
C SER A 142 18.87 -8.74 14.94
N ARG A 143 19.47 -7.55 14.94
CA ARG A 143 20.05 -6.92 16.13
C ARG A 143 19.04 -6.22 17.03
N MET A 144 17.82 -5.96 16.55
CA MET A 144 16.77 -5.30 17.34
C MET A 144 16.29 -6.18 18.51
N SER A 145 15.84 -5.54 19.58
CA SER A 145 15.09 -6.21 20.64
C SER A 145 13.77 -6.79 20.10
N GLY A 146 13.20 -7.78 20.77
CA GLY A 146 11.89 -8.34 20.39
C GLY A 146 10.79 -7.28 20.31
N SER A 147 10.79 -6.30 21.22
CA SER A 147 9.86 -5.17 21.18
C SER A 147 10.09 -4.24 19.99
N GLY A 148 11.34 -4.02 19.58
CA GLY A 148 11.69 -3.26 18.39
C GLY A 148 11.23 -3.97 17.12
N ARG A 149 11.50 -5.27 17.01
CA ARG A 149 11.02 -6.10 15.89
C ARG A 149 9.50 -6.10 15.79
N SER A 150 8.79 -6.22 16.92
CA SER A 150 7.32 -6.16 16.93
C SER A 150 6.79 -4.84 16.37
N GLN A 151 7.39 -3.70 16.72
CA GLN A 151 6.97 -2.40 16.20
C GLN A 151 7.20 -2.26 14.69
N VAL A 152 8.32 -2.79 14.19
CA VAL A 152 8.63 -2.82 12.76
C VAL A 152 7.61 -3.70 12.04
N MET A 153 7.36 -4.90 12.54
CA MET A 153 6.38 -5.81 11.96
C MET A 153 4.97 -5.23 12.00
N ASP A 154 4.55 -4.54 13.06
CA ASP A 154 3.25 -3.88 13.10
C ASP A 154 3.08 -2.75 12.07
N THR A 155 4.20 -2.16 11.64
CA THR A 155 4.25 -1.07 10.66
C THR A 155 4.21 -1.61 9.23
N VAL A 156 5.01 -2.64 8.95
CA VAL A 156 5.18 -3.23 7.61
C VAL A 156 4.10 -4.26 7.31
N TRP A 157 3.70 -5.04 8.32
CA TRP A 157 2.62 -6.02 8.23
C TRP A 157 1.30 -5.37 8.67
N LEU A 158 0.74 -4.58 7.76
CA LEU A 158 -0.61 -4.06 7.86
C LEU A 158 -1.59 -5.24 7.84
N LYS A 159 -1.97 -5.74 9.03
CA LYS A 159 -3.00 -6.78 9.13
C LYS A 159 -4.26 -6.27 8.46
N ALA A 160 -4.76 -7.03 7.49
CA ALA A 160 -6.04 -6.76 6.84
C ALA A 160 -7.13 -6.45 7.89
N SER A 161 -7.20 -7.21 8.99
CA SER A 161 -8.16 -6.98 10.07
C SER A 161 -8.11 -5.59 10.74
N LYS A 162 -7.02 -4.81 10.61
CA LYS A 162 -6.97 -3.42 11.09
C LYS A 162 -7.76 -2.47 10.19
N PHE A 163 -7.91 -2.81 8.91
CA PHE A 163 -8.66 -2.03 7.90
C PHE A 163 -10.03 -2.63 7.63
N TYR A 164 -10.14 -3.93 7.87
CA TYR A 164 -11.28 -4.77 7.59
C TYR A 164 -11.82 -5.32 8.93
N PRO A 165 -12.70 -4.58 9.63
CA PRO A 165 -13.36 -5.06 10.85
C PRO A 165 -14.32 -6.22 10.54
N SER A 166 -14.06 -7.40 11.10
CA SER A 166 -14.89 -8.60 10.90
C SER A 166 -16.21 -8.58 11.67
N ASP A 167 -16.36 -7.66 12.61
CA ASP A 167 -17.50 -7.51 13.52
C ASP A 167 -18.55 -6.49 13.03
N GLN A 168 -18.30 -5.84 11.89
CA GLN A 168 -19.21 -4.84 11.32
C GLN A 168 -19.69 -5.27 9.93
N PRO A 169 -20.94 -4.94 9.57
CA PRO A 169 -21.42 -5.15 8.21
C PRO A 169 -20.63 -4.29 7.23
N TRP A 170 -20.12 -4.92 6.18
CA TRP A 170 -19.41 -4.27 5.09
C TRP A 170 -20.37 -3.43 4.26
N ILE A 171 -20.00 -2.18 3.99
CA ILE A 171 -20.80 -1.26 3.17
C ILE A 171 -19.88 -0.68 2.12
N LEU A 172 -20.06 -1.07 0.86
CA LEU A 172 -19.37 -0.43 -0.25
C LEU A 172 -19.78 1.06 -0.28
N ARG A 173 -18.82 1.95 -0.07
CA ARG A 173 -19.04 3.41 -0.10
C ARG A 173 -18.27 4.01 -1.26
N ASN A 174 -18.97 4.70 -2.15
CA ASN A 174 -18.33 5.58 -3.13
C ASN A 174 -17.67 6.73 -2.35
N CYS A 175 -16.36 6.89 -2.49
CA CYS A 175 -15.57 7.80 -1.67
C CYS A 175 -14.90 8.84 -2.55
N GLU A 176 -15.44 10.07 -2.54
CA GLU A 176 -14.98 11.17 -3.39
C GLU A 176 -13.80 11.97 -2.78
N SER A 177 -13.34 11.68 -1.54
CA SER A 177 -12.19 12.39 -0.92
C SER A 177 -11.53 11.64 0.27
N PRO A 178 -10.17 11.66 0.43
CA PRO A 178 -9.47 11.08 1.58
C PRO A 178 -9.80 11.77 2.94
N PRO A 179 -9.73 11.07 4.10
CA PRO A 179 -9.20 9.74 4.33
C PRO A 179 -10.35 8.73 4.42
N CYS A 180 -10.88 8.33 3.28
CA CYS A 180 -11.82 7.23 3.24
C CYS A 180 -11.06 5.92 3.32
N PHE A 181 -11.34 5.13 4.35
CA PHE A 181 -10.89 3.74 4.46
C PHE A 181 -11.46 2.97 3.27
N ALA A 182 -10.62 2.79 2.25
CA ALA A 182 -10.97 2.07 1.04
C ALA A 182 -11.17 0.59 1.40
N GLN A 183 -12.42 0.16 1.33
CA GLN A 183 -12.81 -1.21 1.58
C GLN A 183 -12.54 -1.99 0.29
N THR A 184 -11.42 -2.70 0.22
CA THR A 184 -11.24 -3.78 -0.76
C THR A 184 -12.34 -4.82 -0.55
N ILE A 185 -13.17 -5.01 -1.57
CA ILE A 185 -13.94 -6.23 -1.74
C ILE A 185 -12.90 -7.35 -1.87
N VAL A 186 -12.75 -8.14 -0.80
CA VAL A 186 -12.13 -9.45 -0.91
C VAL A 186 -13.10 -10.29 -1.76
N LEU A 187 -12.86 -10.31 -3.08
CA LEU A 187 -13.48 -11.25 -4.03
C LEU A 187 -13.03 -12.71 -3.77
N SER A 188 -12.63 -13.06 -2.55
CA SER A 188 -12.19 -14.42 -2.19
C SER A 188 -13.28 -15.25 -1.51
N SER A 189 -14.56 -14.90 -1.65
CA SER A 189 -15.66 -15.70 -1.07
C SER A 189 -16.91 -15.79 -1.95
N PHE A 190 -16.73 -15.72 -3.28
CA PHE A 190 -17.62 -16.41 -4.22
C PHE A 190 -16.86 -17.56 -4.88
N ILE A 191 -16.49 -18.55 -4.05
CA ILE A 191 -16.32 -19.95 -4.41
C ILE A 191 -17.03 -20.75 -3.32
#